data_AF-K9WTY8-F1
#
_entry.id   AF-K9WTY8-F1
#
_cell.length_a   1.000
_cell.length_b   1.000
_cell.length_c   1.000
_cell.angle_alpha   90.00
_cell.angle_beta   90.00
_cell.angle_gamma   90.00
#
_symmetry.space_group_name_H-M   'P 1'
#
loop_
_entity.id
_entity.type
_entity.pdbx_description
1 polymer ?
#
loop_
_entity_poly.entity_id
_entity_poly.type
_entity_poly.pdbx_seq_one_letter_code
_entity_poly.pdbx_strand_id
1 'polypeptide(L)'
;MPTIVTQNQLQELRPGDRVRYHGVDWDIEDYSRYQDPQGYETDEWLLKSRGGSEYYLLREFDPNQALNTVNWYLAQELPNVSLFLPDSPENIAPKLWQDMPKTEPYPELKLFYKSYYFESQTQGTYQAEGETRSRITWDYWDQDHQINLAIEAFADGQLDIYSTKVVQPEEFSQIQKEIEIKRGINAINPGKIIQLILASLTLIIGIWLMIFG
;
A
#
# COMPACT_ATOMS: atom_id res chain seq x y z
N MET A 1 12.21 -7.05 24.71
CA MET A 1 12.36 -7.82 23.45
C MET A 1 11.18 -7.47 22.57
N PRO A 2 11.36 -7.26 21.25
CA PRO A 2 10.22 -7.05 20.35
C PRO A 2 9.34 -8.31 20.34
N THR A 3 8.03 -8.14 20.46
CA THR A 3 7.07 -9.24 20.31
C THR A 3 6.96 -9.56 18.83
N ILE A 4 7.21 -10.82 18.46
CA ILE A 4 6.98 -11.33 17.11
C ILE A 4 5.49 -11.22 16.80
N VAL A 5 5.18 -10.64 15.65
CA VAL A 5 3.80 -10.51 15.17
C VAL A 5 3.35 -11.83 14.57
N THR A 6 2.14 -12.25 14.95
CA THR A 6 1.48 -13.40 14.33
C THR A 6 0.80 -13.00 13.03
N GLN A 7 0.66 -13.96 12.10
CA GLN A 7 -0.10 -13.78 10.86
C GLN A 7 -1.51 -13.18 11.08
N ASN A 8 -2.19 -13.55 12.18
CA ASN A 8 -3.52 -13.02 12.51
C ASN A 8 -3.48 -11.52 12.83
N GLN A 9 -2.44 -11.06 13.54
CA GLN A 9 -2.33 -9.64 13.91
C GLN A 9 -2.05 -8.76 12.70
N LEU A 10 -1.30 -9.24 11.69
CA LEU A 10 -1.12 -8.52 10.42
C LEU A 10 -2.43 -8.42 9.64
N GLN A 11 -3.20 -9.50 9.55
CA GLN A 11 -4.48 -9.50 8.84
C GLN A 11 -5.51 -8.53 9.44
N GLU A 12 -5.39 -8.26 10.74
CA GLU A 12 -6.24 -7.30 11.41
C GLU A 12 -5.86 -5.84 11.13
N LEU A 13 -4.73 -5.54 10.47
CA LEU A 13 -4.29 -4.17 10.18
C LEU A 13 -5.33 -3.40 9.38
N ARG A 14 -5.62 -2.18 9.79
CA ARG A 14 -6.55 -1.27 9.12
C ARG A 14 -5.93 0.13 8.97
N PRO A 15 -6.46 0.97 8.06
CA PRO A 15 -6.03 2.35 7.95
C PRO A 15 -5.99 3.05 9.31
N GLY A 16 -4.90 3.76 9.60
CA GLY A 16 -4.61 4.39 10.90
C GLY A 16 -3.74 3.54 11.83
N ASP A 17 -3.65 2.23 11.62
CA ASP A 17 -2.74 1.37 12.37
C ASP A 17 -1.27 1.63 11.99
N ARG A 18 -0.34 1.10 12.79
CA ARG A 18 1.10 1.13 12.51
C ARG A 18 1.74 -0.23 12.75
N VAL A 19 2.75 -0.54 11.96
CA VAL A 19 3.60 -1.74 12.11
C VAL A 19 5.07 -1.38 11.91
N ARG A 20 5.98 -2.13 12.53
CA ARG A 20 7.43 -2.00 12.30
C ARG A 20 7.95 -3.13 11.43
N TYR A 21 8.70 -2.77 10.39
CA TYR A 21 9.35 -3.70 9.47
C TYR A 21 10.81 -3.27 9.25
N HIS A 22 11.77 -4.19 9.50
CA HIS A 22 13.23 -3.92 9.48
C HIS A 22 13.65 -2.62 10.19
N GLY A 23 13.05 -2.33 11.34
CA GLY A 23 13.38 -1.17 12.16
C GLY A 23 12.75 0.15 11.72
N VAL A 24 11.97 0.16 10.64
CA VAL A 24 11.19 1.32 10.17
C VAL A 24 9.74 1.18 10.60
N ASP A 25 9.16 2.28 11.08
CA ASP A 25 7.73 2.35 11.40
C ASP A 25 6.94 2.75 10.14
N TRP A 26 5.90 1.98 9.85
CA TRP A 26 5.01 2.13 8.70
C TRP A 26 3.59 2.35 9.18
N ASP A 27 2.99 3.44 8.72
CA ASP A 27 1.58 3.75 8.91
C ASP A 27 0.77 3.01 7.83
N ILE A 28 -0.36 2.44 8.21
CA ILE A 28 -1.30 1.82 7.26
C ILE A 28 -2.21 2.93 6.75
N GLU A 29 -2.12 3.22 5.46
CA GLU A 29 -2.90 4.29 4.82
C GLU A 29 -4.17 3.75 4.19
N ASP A 30 -4.11 2.56 3.61
CA ASP A 30 -5.25 1.93 2.94
C ASP A 30 -5.26 0.41 3.12
N TYR A 31 -6.43 -0.19 2.93
CA TYR A 31 -6.66 -1.62 2.93
C TYR A 31 -7.72 -2.01 1.90
N SER A 32 -7.38 -2.97 1.05
CA SER A 32 -8.28 -3.55 0.05
C SER A 32 -8.26 -5.07 0.14
N ARG A 33 -9.38 -5.69 -0.27
CA ARG A 33 -9.50 -7.15 -0.40
C ARG A 33 -10.17 -7.51 -1.72
N TYR A 34 -9.57 -8.46 -2.41
CA TYR A 34 -10.02 -9.00 -3.67
C TYR A 34 -10.28 -10.49 -3.52
N GLN A 35 -11.31 -10.98 -4.20
CA GLN A 35 -11.60 -12.40 -4.27
C GLN A 35 -12.10 -12.72 -5.66
N ASP A 36 -11.53 -13.76 -6.28
CA ASP A 36 -11.99 -14.23 -7.58
C ASP A 36 -13.10 -15.30 -7.43
N PRO A 37 -13.84 -15.62 -8.52
CA PRO A 37 -14.87 -16.66 -8.50
C PRO A 37 -14.35 -18.07 -8.19
N GLN A 38 -13.05 -18.31 -8.33
CA GLN A 38 -12.38 -19.58 -8.07
C GLN A 38 -11.95 -19.72 -6.60
N GLY A 39 -12.10 -18.66 -5.80
CA GLY A 39 -11.82 -18.62 -4.37
C GLY A 39 -10.40 -18.16 -4.04
N TYR A 40 -9.62 -17.71 -5.01
CA TYR A 40 -8.35 -17.03 -4.75
C TYR A 40 -8.62 -15.68 -4.06
N GLU A 41 -7.89 -15.39 -2.99
CA GLU A 41 -8.06 -14.18 -2.20
C GLU A 41 -6.75 -13.40 -2.11
N THR A 42 -6.85 -12.07 -2.28
CA THR A 42 -5.75 -11.14 -2.06
C THR A 42 -6.20 -10.07 -1.07
N ASP A 43 -5.46 -9.93 0.03
CA ASP A 43 -5.55 -8.75 0.90
C ASP A 43 -4.34 -7.84 0.61
N GLU A 44 -4.58 -6.54 0.52
CA GLU A 44 -3.56 -5.54 0.20
C GLU A 44 -3.60 -4.40 1.24
N TRP A 45 -2.45 -4.04 1.78
CA TRP A 45 -2.27 -2.89 2.68
C TRP A 45 -1.26 -1.92 2.10
N LEU A 46 -1.62 -0.64 2.00
CA LEU A 46 -0.66 0.42 1.69
C LEU A 46 0.07 0.85 2.96
N LEU A 47 1.36 0.56 3.02
CA LEU A 47 2.28 0.94 4.09
C LEU A 47 3.03 2.20 3.68
N LYS A 48 2.98 3.24 4.51
CA LYS A 48 3.70 4.49 4.28
C LYS A 48 4.65 4.79 5.43
N SER A 49 5.91 5.02 5.09
CA SER A 49 6.90 5.50 6.05
C SER A 49 6.85 7.01 6.18
N ARG A 50 7.30 7.55 7.31
CA ARG A 50 7.46 9.01 7.50
C ARG A 50 8.43 9.66 6.52
N GLY A 51 9.33 8.87 5.92
CA GLY A 51 10.28 9.32 4.90
C GLY A 51 9.66 9.44 3.50
N GLY A 52 8.39 9.05 3.33
CA GLY A 52 7.67 9.09 2.05
C GLY A 52 7.84 7.83 1.19
N SER A 53 8.56 6.82 1.65
CA SER A 53 8.56 5.50 0.99
C SER A 53 7.23 4.81 1.23
N GLU A 54 6.75 4.11 0.20
CA GLU A 54 5.48 3.39 0.18
C GLU A 54 5.71 1.94 -0.26
N TYR A 55 5.02 1.01 0.40
CA TYR A 55 4.98 -0.41 0.05
C TYR A 55 3.55 -0.92 0.07
N TYR A 56 3.26 -1.89 -0.77
CA TYR A 56 2.07 -2.72 -0.66
C TYR A 56 2.46 -4.02 0.03
N LEU A 57 1.90 -4.27 1.22
CA LEU A 57 1.93 -5.59 1.84
C LEU A 57 0.77 -6.38 1.24
N LEU A 58 1.07 -7.54 0.67
CA LEU A 58 0.11 -8.42 0.03
C LEU A 58 0.04 -9.73 0.80
N ARG A 59 -1.18 -10.25 0.97
CA ARG A 59 -1.44 -11.61 1.42
C ARG A 59 -2.25 -12.31 0.34
N GLU A 60 -1.73 -13.41 -0.18
CA GLU A 60 -2.41 -14.20 -1.19
C GLU A 60 -2.77 -15.59 -0.65
N PHE A 61 -3.95 -16.06 -1.00
CA PHE A 61 -4.44 -17.39 -0.67
C PHE A 61 -5.00 -18.05 -1.93
N ASP A 62 -4.38 -19.15 -2.36
CA ASP A 62 -4.87 -19.98 -3.47
C ASP A 62 -5.44 -21.31 -2.94
N PRO A 63 -6.76 -21.56 -3.10
CA PRO A 63 -7.38 -22.81 -2.65
C PRO A 63 -6.95 -24.04 -3.47
N ASN A 64 -6.29 -23.87 -4.62
CA ASN A 64 -5.87 -24.96 -5.51
C ASN A 64 -4.43 -25.41 -5.27
N GLN A 65 -3.64 -24.68 -4.47
CA GLN A 65 -2.30 -25.12 -4.08
C GLN A 65 -2.37 -26.23 -3.04
N ALA A 66 -1.53 -27.26 -3.21
CA ALA A 66 -1.56 -28.52 -2.44
C ALA A 66 -1.38 -28.36 -0.91
N LEU A 67 -1.02 -27.17 -0.43
CA LEU A 67 -0.83 -26.88 0.99
C LEU A 67 -1.75 -25.76 1.53
N ASN A 68 -2.71 -25.23 0.75
CA ASN A 68 -3.52 -24.06 1.16
C ASN A 68 -2.62 -22.94 1.74
N THR A 69 -1.45 -22.75 1.12
CA THR A 69 -0.39 -21.89 1.62
C THR A 69 -0.80 -20.44 1.45
N VAL A 70 -0.77 -19.70 2.55
CA VAL A 70 -0.87 -18.25 2.54
C VAL A 70 0.53 -17.71 2.24
N ASN A 71 0.66 -16.95 1.17
CA ASN A 71 1.91 -16.28 0.83
C ASN A 71 1.81 -14.80 1.19
N TRP A 72 2.92 -14.23 1.67
CA TRP A 72 3.02 -12.82 1.97
C TRP A 72 4.10 -12.19 1.11
N TYR A 73 3.77 -11.04 0.54
CA TYR A 73 4.68 -10.30 -0.31
C TYR A 73 4.74 -8.84 0.11
N LEU A 74 5.87 -8.21 -0.16
CA LEU A 74 6.02 -6.77 -0.04
C LEU A 74 6.43 -6.23 -1.41
N ALA A 75 5.53 -5.48 -2.02
CA ALA A 75 5.72 -4.85 -3.32
C ALA A 75 6.07 -3.38 -3.15
N GLN A 76 7.04 -2.94 -3.95
CA GLN A 76 7.43 -1.54 -4.05
C GLN A 76 7.30 -1.10 -5.51
N GLU A 77 6.55 -0.01 -5.75
CA GLU A 77 6.59 0.65 -7.05
C GLU A 77 7.97 1.29 -7.27
N LEU A 78 8.52 1.10 -8.47
CA LEU A 78 9.82 1.58 -8.87
C LEU A 78 9.69 2.74 -9.87
N PRO A 79 9.54 3.99 -9.39
CA PRO A 79 9.35 5.12 -10.28
C PRO A 79 10.62 5.42 -11.08
N ASN A 80 10.45 5.77 -12.36
CA ASN A 80 11.52 6.25 -13.26
C ASN A 80 12.72 5.29 -13.41
N VAL A 81 12.49 3.98 -13.34
CA VAL A 81 13.57 3.01 -13.57
C VAL A 81 13.94 2.87 -15.04
N SER A 82 15.17 2.41 -15.27
CA SER A 82 15.62 2.00 -16.60
C SER A 82 15.67 0.49 -16.70
N LEU A 83 14.99 -0.06 -17.71
CA LEU A 83 14.99 -1.48 -18.03
C LEU A 83 15.79 -1.72 -19.30
N PHE A 84 16.62 -2.74 -19.30
CA PHE A 84 17.54 -3.03 -20.40
C PHE A 84 17.39 -4.47 -20.88
N LEU A 85 17.68 -4.70 -22.15
CA LEU A 85 17.90 -6.05 -22.68
C LEU A 85 19.33 -6.48 -22.36
N PRO A 86 19.63 -7.79 -22.26
CA PRO A 86 20.97 -8.27 -21.89
C PRO A 86 22.11 -7.73 -22.77
N ASP A 87 21.83 -7.55 -24.06
CA ASP A 87 22.77 -7.16 -25.12
C ASP A 87 22.57 -5.72 -25.63
N SER A 88 21.72 -4.92 -24.97
CA SER A 88 21.44 -3.54 -25.38
C SER A 88 21.53 -2.55 -24.20
N PRO A 89 22.24 -1.42 -24.37
CA PRO A 89 22.24 -0.34 -23.38
C PRO A 89 21.02 0.59 -23.50
N GLU A 90 20.11 0.35 -24.45
CA GLU A 90 18.91 1.16 -24.63
C GLU A 90 17.91 0.91 -23.49
N ASN A 91 17.47 1.97 -22.82
CA ASN A 91 16.37 1.87 -21.87
C ASN A 91 15.05 1.65 -22.62
N ILE A 92 14.43 0.50 -22.40
CA ILE A 92 13.17 0.13 -23.07
C ILE A 92 11.92 0.56 -22.29
N ALA A 93 12.05 0.97 -21.03
CA ALA A 93 10.89 1.29 -20.19
C ALA A 93 9.91 2.31 -20.84
N PRO A 94 10.37 3.40 -21.51
CA PRO A 94 9.45 4.38 -22.11
C PRO A 94 8.56 3.84 -23.24
N LYS A 95 8.96 2.74 -23.89
CA LYS A 95 8.20 2.12 -25.00
C LYS A 95 7.40 0.89 -24.60
N LEU A 96 7.67 0.31 -23.41
CA LEU A 96 7.06 -0.95 -22.97
C LEU A 96 5.53 -0.92 -23.00
N TRP A 97 4.89 0.18 -22.58
CA TRP A 97 3.43 0.28 -22.60
C TRP A 97 2.84 0.08 -24.02
N GLN A 98 3.55 0.52 -25.07
CA GLN A 98 3.11 0.35 -26.46
C GLN A 98 3.42 -1.02 -27.02
N ASP A 99 4.50 -1.62 -26.52
CA ASP A 99 5.05 -2.89 -27.01
C ASP A 99 4.30 -4.07 -26.40
N MET A 100 4.00 -4.04 -25.09
CA MET A 100 3.36 -5.14 -24.35
C MET A 100 2.10 -5.71 -25.01
N PRO A 101 1.17 -4.91 -25.58
CA PRO A 101 0.00 -5.44 -26.27
C PRO A 101 0.27 -6.08 -27.65
N LYS A 102 1.47 -5.89 -28.22
CA LYS A 102 1.80 -6.19 -29.62
C LYS A 102 2.93 -7.21 -29.77
N THR A 103 3.72 -7.41 -28.72
CA THR A 103 4.92 -8.24 -28.74
C THR A 103 4.84 -9.33 -27.70
N GLU A 104 5.52 -10.43 -27.95
CA GLU A 104 5.83 -11.39 -26.90
C GLU A 104 6.72 -10.74 -25.83
N PRO A 105 6.59 -11.15 -24.56
CA PRO A 105 7.48 -10.73 -23.49
C PRO A 105 8.94 -10.99 -23.83
N TYR A 106 9.82 -10.05 -23.47
CA TYR A 106 11.26 -10.27 -23.56
C TYR A 106 11.66 -11.42 -22.63
N PRO A 107 12.50 -12.40 -23.04
CA PRO A 107 12.85 -13.52 -22.17
C PRO A 107 13.64 -13.13 -20.91
N GLU A 108 14.44 -12.07 -21.01
CA GLU A 108 15.27 -11.56 -19.92
C GLU A 108 15.29 -10.04 -19.96
N LEU A 109 15.21 -9.43 -18.77
CA LEU A 109 15.38 -8.00 -18.54
C LEU A 109 16.47 -7.75 -17.49
N LYS A 110 17.14 -6.60 -17.60
CA LYS A 110 18.11 -6.14 -16.60
C LYS A 110 17.64 -4.86 -15.92
N LEU A 111 17.73 -4.86 -14.59
CA LEU A 111 17.42 -3.74 -13.71
C LEU A 111 18.44 -3.72 -12.57
N PHE A 112 19.05 -2.57 -12.26
CA PHE A 112 20.04 -2.41 -11.19
C PHE A 112 21.15 -3.48 -11.18
N TYR A 113 21.66 -3.83 -12.37
CA TYR A 113 22.69 -4.86 -12.58
C TYR A 113 22.27 -6.30 -12.23
N LYS A 114 20.98 -6.54 -12.00
CA LYS A 114 20.39 -7.88 -11.85
C LYS A 114 19.65 -8.30 -13.11
N SER A 115 19.66 -9.59 -13.40
CA SER A 115 18.86 -10.21 -14.46
C SER A 115 17.56 -10.76 -13.87
N TYR A 116 16.49 -10.57 -14.63
CA TYR A 116 15.14 -11.05 -14.35
C TYR A 116 14.64 -11.82 -15.56
N TYR A 117 14.07 -13.00 -15.34
CA TYR A 117 13.65 -13.93 -16.38
C TYR A 117 12.14 -14.01 -16.44
N PHE A 118 11.60 -13.92 -17.65
CA PHE A 118 10.16 -13.98 -17.87
C PHE A 118 9.60 -15.32 -17.36
N GLU A 119 8.53 -15.24 -16.57
CA GLU A 119 7.84 -16.43 -16.07
C GLU A 119 6.42 -16.52 -16.64
N SER A 120 5.66 -15.42 -16.54
CA SER A 120 4.25 -15.45 -16.94
C SER A 120 3.74 -14.10 -17.41
N GLN A 121 2.66 -14.16 -18.18
CA GLN A 121 1.88 -13.00 -18.58
C GLN A 121 0.44 -13.22 -18.16
N THR A 122 -0.15 -12.20 -17.56
CA THR A 122 -1.58 -12.15 -17.29
C THR A 122 -2.22 -10.96 -17.99
N GLN A 123 -3.49 -11.10 -18.34
CA GLN A 123 -4.28 -10.00 -18.89
C GLN A 123 -5.67 -10.06 -18.29
N GLY A 124 -6.18 -8.90 -17.91
CA GLY A 124 -7.50 -8.82 -17.31
C GLY A 124 -8.09 -7.43 -17.29
N THR A 125 -9.24 -7.35 -16.66
CA THR A 125 -9.89 -6.09 -16.30
C THR A 125 -10.16 -6.11 -14.81
N TYR A 126 -9.88 -5.00 -14.13
CA TYR A 126 -10.11 -4.86 -12.69
C TYR A 126 -10.92 -3.60 -12.43
N GLN A 127 -11.65 -3.61 -11.32
CA GLN A 127 -12.41 -2.45 -10.86
C GLN A 127 -11.52 -1.67 -9.90
N ALA A 128 -11.20 -0.43 -10.24
CA ALA A 128 -10.53 0.51 -9.36
C ALA A 128 -11.32 1.82 -9.34
N GLU A 129 -11.65 2.30 -8.14
CA GLU A 129 -12.36 3.58 -7.94
C GLU A 129 -13.70 3.71 -8.72
N GLY A 130 -14.35 2.58 -9.02
CA GLY A 130 -15.61 2.55 -9.78
C GLY A 130 -15.42 2.54 -11.30
N GLU A 131 -14.19 2.45 -11.79
CA GLU A 131 -13.86 2.32 -13.19
C GLU A 131 -13.27 0.94 -13.52
N THR A 132 -13.70 0.38 -14.64
CA THR A 132 -13.10 -0.83 -15.21
C THR A 132 -11.83 -0.44 -15.97
N ARG A 133 -10.66 -0.89 -15.51
CA ARG A 133 -9.39 -0.69 -16.22
C ARG A 133 -8.87 -2.02 -16.75
N SER A 134 -8.36 -2.03 -17.98
CA SER A 134 -7.66 -3.21 -18.53
C SER A 134 -6.17 -3.10 -18.26
N ARG A 135 -5.56 -4.24 -17.94
CA ARG A 135 -4.15 -4.38 -17.61
C ARG A 135 -3.56 -5.61 -18.29
N ILE A 136 -2.35 -5.46 -18.79
CA ILE A 136 -1.45 -6.57 -19.11
C ILE A 136 -0.31 -6.53 -18.09
N THR A 137 -0.02 -7.66 -17.46
CA THR A 137 1.10 -7.80 -16.53
C THR A 137 2.10 -8.80 -17.10
N TRP A 138 3.37 -8.44 -17.12
CA TRP A 138 4.48 -9.36 -17.34
C TRP A 138 5.24 -9.56 -16.05
N ASP A 139 5.35 -10.82 -15.63
CA ASP A 139 6.03 -11.23 -14.41
C ASP A 139 7.39 -11.82 -14.72
N TYR A 140 8.41 -11.27 -14.07
CA TYR A 140 9.78 -11.73 -14.17
C TYR A 140 10.35 -12.07 -12.80
N TRP A 141 11.15 -13.12 -12.69
CA TRP A 141 11.84 -13.46 -11.43
C TRP A 141 13.35 -13.36 -11.57
N ASP A 142 14.01 -12.99 -10.48
CA ASP A 142 15.45 -13.19 -10.39
C ASP A 142 15.80 -14.69 -10.35
N GLN A 143 17.07 -15.00 -10.58
CA GLN A 143 17.54 -16.38 -10.71
C GLN A 143 17.20 -17.25 -9.49
N ASP A 144 17.22 -16.66 -8.29
CA ASP A 144 16.97 -17.34 -7.03
C ASP A 144 15.47 -17.37 -6.64
N HIS A 145 14.58 -16.83 -7.48
CA HIS A 145 13.14 -16.70 -7.24
C HIS A 145 12.82 -16.06 -5.88
N GLN A 146 13.55 -15.00 -5.54
CA GLN A 146 13.35 -14.23 -4.31
C GLN A 146 12.66 -12.89 -4.59
N ILE A 147 12.88 -12.33 -5.78
CA ILE A 147 12.32 -11.04 -6.19
C ILE A 147 11.63 -11.19 -7.53
N ASN A 148 10.34 -10.89 -7.54
CA ASN A 148 9.55 -10.68 -8.73
C ASN A 148 9.64 -9.22 -9.17
N LEU A 149 9.75 -9.01 -10.48
CA LEU A 149 9.62 -7.74 -11.17
C LEU A 149 8.37 -7.83 -12.03
N ALA A 150 7.28 -7.23 -11.56
CA ALA A 150 6.03 -7.14 -12.29
C ALA A 150 6.01 -5.83 -13.09
N ILE A 151 5.66 -5.92 -14.38
CA ILE A 151 5.50 -4.78 -15.26
C ILE A 151 4.04 -4.74 -15.71
N GLU A 152 3.34 -3.68 -15.35
CA GLU A 152 1.91 -3.52 -15.60
C GLU A 152 1.68 -2.40 -16.61
N ALA A 153 1.09 -2.73 -17.75
CA ALA A 153 0.67 -1.75 -18.76
C ALA A 153 -0.86 -1.60 -18.75
N PHE A 154 -1.31 -0.36 -18.63
CA PHE A 154 -2.72 0.01 -18.62
C PHE A 154 -3.15 0.64 -19.96
N ALA A 155 -4.45 0.59 -20.24
CA ALA A 155 -5.02 1.05 -21.50
C ALA A 155 -4.88 2.58 -21.74
N ASP A 156 -4.65 3.37 -20.70
CA ASP A 156 -4.44 4.82 -20.75
C ASP A 156 -2.98 5.22 -20.97
N GLY A 157 -2.09 4.25 -21.16
CA GLY A 157 -0.66 4.47 -21.36
C GLY A 157 0.15 4.57 -20.07
N GLN A 158 -0.46 4.34 -18.91
CA GLN A 158 0.27 4.17 -17.65
C GLN A 158 1.09 2.86 -17.69
N LEU A 159 2.31 2.94 -17.17
CA LEU A 159 3.21 1.81 -16.98
C LEU A 159 3.71 1.84 -15.54
N ASP A 160 3.33 0.82 -14.78
CA ASP A 160 3.81 0.65 -13.41
C ASP A 160 4.78 -0.53 -13.36
N ILE A 161 5.85 -0.37 -12.60
CA ILE A 161 6.88 -1.39 -12.44
C ILE A 161 7.03 -1.64 -10.94
N TYR A 162 6.80 -2.86 -10.51
CA TYR A 162 6.88 -3.25 -9.11
C TYR A 162 8.02 -4.22 -8.89
N SER A 163 8.75 -4.04 -7.78
CA SER A 163 9.62 -5.08 -7.23
C SER A 163 8.94 -5.67 -6.01
N THR A 164 8.67 -6.96 -6.10
CA THR A 164 7.93 -7.71 -5.10
C THR A 164 8.84 -8.77 -4.52
N LYS A 165 8.92 -8.83 -3.19
CA LYS A 165 9.68 -9.87 -2.49
C LYS A 165 8.78 -10.68 -1.59
N VAL A 166 9.10 -11.95 -1.41
CA VAL A 166 8.46 -12.78 -0.38
C VAL A 166 8.88 -12.28 0.99
N VAL A 167 7.93 -12.17 1.91
CA VAL A 167 8.18 -11.80 3.32
C VAL A 167 7.52 -12.80 4.25
N GLN A 168 8.03 -12.89 5.47
CA GLN A 168 7.42 -13.68 6.52
C GLN A 168 6.74 -12.77 7.56
N PRO A 169 5.55 -13.12 8.07
CA PRO A 169 4.88 -12.37 9.13
C PRO A 169 5.78 -12.02 10.33
N GLU A 170 6.73 -12.90 10.66
CA GLU A 170 7.65 -12.75 11.78
C GLU A 170 8.69 -11.64 11.58
N GLU A 171 8.89 -11.15 10.35
CA GLU A 171 9.72 -9.97 10.07
C GLU A 171 9.08 -8.67 10.55
N PHE A 172 7.78 -8.70 10.82
CA PHE A 172 7.01 -7.57 11.34
C PHE A 172 6.98 -7.59 12.86
N SER A 173 6.92 -6.41 13.46
CA SER A 173 6.90 -6.25 14.91
C SER A 173 6.10 -5.02 15.32
N GLN A 174 5.79 -4.90 16.61
CA GLN A 174 5.24 -3.68 17.20
C GLN A 174 3.98 -3.12 16.51
N ILE A 175 3.00 -3.98 16.23
CA ILE A 175 1.69 -3.52 15.75
C ILE A 175 1.06 -2.63 16.80
N GLN A 176 0.72 -1.41 16.40
CA GLN A 176 -0.04 -0.45 17.18
C GLN A 176 -1.35 -0.25 16.44
N LYS A 177 -2.44 -0.69 17.08
CA LYS A 177 -3.77 -0.35 16.59
C LYS A 177 -4.01 1.13 16.78
N GLU A 178 -4.62 1.79 15.80
CA GLU A 178 -5.21 3.08 16.08
C GLU A 178 -6.19 2.85 17.22
N ILE A 179 -5.91 3.46 18.37
CA ILE A 179 -6.92 3.54 19.40
C ILE A 179 -8.02 4.35 18.74
N GLU A 180 -9.20 3.76 18.56
CA GLU A 180 -10.44 4.51 18.42
C GLU A 180 -10.53 5.42 19.66
N ILE A 181 -9.81 6.54 19.63
CA ILE A 181 -10.31 7.76 20.20
C ILE A 181 -11.48 7.98 19.28
N LYS A 182 -12.64 7.38 19.64
CA LYS A 182 -13.95 7.92 19.30
C LYS A 182 -13.68 9.40 19.31
N ARG A 183 -13.75 10.06 18.15
CA ARG A 183 -13.73 11.52 18.07
C ARG A 183 -14.88 11.95 18.95
N GLY A 184 -14.60 12.04 20.24
CA GLY A 184 -15.21 12.95 21.15
C GLY A 184 -14.85 14.24 20.47
N ILE A 185 -15.77 14.68 19.61
CA ILE A 185 -16.40 15.96 19.84
C ILE A 185 -16.40 16.09 21.35
N ASN A 186 -15.40 16.81 21.87
CA ASN A 186 -15.39 17.25 23.25
C ASN A 186 -16.83 17.62 23.49
N ALA A 187 -17.55 16.81 24.29
CA ALA A 187 -18.92 17.10 24.63
C ALA A 187 -18.79 18.48 25.23
N ILE A 188 -19.15 19.49 24.43
CA ILE A 188 -19.11 20.88 24.81
C ILE A 188 -20.02 20.86 26.00
N ASN A 189 -19.44 20.86 27.21
CA ASN A 189 -20.24 20.72 28.41
C ASN A 189 -21.07 22.01 28.43
N PRO A 190 -22.38 21.94 28.15
CA PRO A 190 -23.17 23.14 27.89
C PRO A 190 -23.15 24.06 29.12
N GLY A 191 -22.93 23.48 30.32
CA GLY A 191 -22.69 24.24 31.55
C GLY A 191 -21.45 25.15 31.49
N LYS A 192 -20.35 24.73 30.87
CA LYS A 192 -19.14 25.57 30.73
C LYS A 192 -19.32 26.71 29.72
N ILE A 193 -20.07 26.47 28.63
CA ILE A 193 -20.40 27.56 27.69
C ILE A 193 -21.35 28.57 28.34
N ILE A 194 -22.38 28.12 29.05
CA ILE A 194 -23.30 29.02 29.76
C ILE A 194 -22.55 29.84 30.81
N GLN A 195 -21.62 29.23 31.55
CA GLN A 195 -20.76 29.95 32.50
C GLN A 195 -19.89 31.00 31.81
N LEU A 196 -19.30 30.69 30.65
CA LEU A 196 -18.48 31.64 29.89
C LEU A 196 -19.32 32.83 29.39
N ILE A 197 -20.53 32.58 28.91
CA ILE A 197 -21.47 33.62 28.45
C ILE A 197 -21.89 34.52 29.62
N LEU A 198 -22.27 33.94 30.77
CA LEU A 198 -22.64 34.69 31.97
C LEU A 198 -21.50 35.55 32.51
N ALA A 199 -20.28 34.99 32.55
CA ALA A 199 -19.08 35.72 32.97
C ALA A 199 -18.77 36.89 32.03
N SER A 200 -18.93 36.69 30.72
CA SER A 200 -18.71 37.74 29.72
C SER A 200 -19.75 38.86 29.83
N LEU A 201 -21.03 38.51 30.04
CA LEU A 201 -22.11 39.49 30.24
C LEU A 201 -21.91 40.32 31.51
N THR A 202 -21.50 39.70 32.62
CA THR A 202 -21.21 40.43 33.86
C THR A 202 -20.01 41.37 33.71
N LEU A 203 -18.97 40.94 32.99
CA LEU A 203 -17.82 41.79 32.70
C LEU A 203 -18.23 43.01 31.85
N ILE A 204 -19.02 42.81 30.80
CA ILE A 204 -19.49 43.89 29.92
C ILE A 204 -20.35 44.89 30.68
N ILE A 205 -21.28 44.42 31.53
CA ILE A 205 -22.10 45.29 32.38
C ILE A 205 -21.23 46.08 33.36
N GLY A 206 -20.24 45.44 33.99
CA GLY A 206 -19.30 46.12 34.88
C GLY A 206 -18.51 47.23 34.18
N ILE A 207 -18.03 46.97 32.95
CA ILE A 207 -17.34 47.98 32.14
C ILE A 207 -18.28 49.13 31.77
N TRP A 208 -19.52 48.83 31.40
CA TRP A 208 -20.52 49.86 31.07
C TRP A 208 -20.84 50.76 32.27
N LEU A 209 -21.01 50.19 33.46
CA LEU A 209 -21.25 50.95 34.69
C LEU A 209 -20.06 51.84 35.06
N MET A 210 -18.81 51.43 34.76
CA MET A 210 -17.63 52.26 35.00
C MET A 210 -17.47 53.42 34.02
N ILE A 211 -18.01 53.30 32.80
CA ILE A 211 -17.89 54.36 31.77
C ILE A 211 -19.02 55.39 31.88
N PHE A 212 -20.22 54.95 32.28
CA PHE A 212 -21.44 55.79 32.23
C PHE A 212 -22.12 56.03 33.58
N GLY A 213 -21.60 55.47 34.68
CA GLY A 213 -22.04 55.75 36.06
C GLY A 213 -21.09 56.69 36.77
#